data_AF-A0A078MR79-F1
#
_entry.id   AF-A0A078MR79-F1
#
_cell.length_a   1.000
_cell.length_b   1.000
_cell.length_c   1.000
_cell.angle_alpha   90.00
_cell.angle_beta   90.00
_cell.angle_gamma   90.00
#
_symmetry.space_group_name_H-M   'P 1'
#
loop_
_entity.id
_entity.type
_entity.pdbx_description
1 polymer ?
#
loop_
_entity_poly.entity_id
_entity_poly.type
_entity_poly.pdbx_seq_one_letter_code
_entity_poly.pdbx_strand_id
1 'polypeptide(L)'
;MPSPNISPANNRAQVRPATEGWTQATSADGRPLLQFKSSPRVSQPPKHLADMTLAERQEKLKELGQPAFRAKQLSVHYFQHYTTDPELMSDLPKAGRAELVEAMFPKLLTEVKRLTTDNGDTIKFLWRLFDGSLVESVLMRYPGRITLCVSSQCGCGMNCPFCATGQAGLTRNMSTAEILDQIVQANRVIAEGGLGGRRGDGGHDAERVTNIVFMGMGEPLANYKRVMNAVHRMVDEAPEGLGMSARGITVSTVGLVPAINKLADEKLPFTFALSLHAPDDELRDELIPVNSRWKVDEALDAAYGYYRATGRRVSIEYALIKDMNDHPWRADLLAKKLNSRGRGWVHVNPIRFENAEANLEISNGLLDTLAATLVTSRWQRDLTDSSSQRKVNPIRFENAEANLEISNGLLDTLAATLVTSRWQRDLTDSSSQRNIGVALGHSLLAISNVAKGLDRLDVAADVLAADLDTNWEVLGEAIQMVMRAEAVAGVPGMENPYERLKELTRGHRVDADRMREFVSGLGLSDAARQRLLDLTPGGYTGIAHALVDHLKK
;
A
#
# COMPACT_ATOMS: atom_id res chain seq x y z
N MET A 1 8.68 -13.82 41.20
CA MET A 1 9.34 -12.50 41.01
C MET A 1 8.30 -11.56 40.42
N PRO A 2 8.15 -10.34 40.95
CA PRO A 2 7.16 -9.40 40.45
C PRO A 2 7.56 -8.89 39.05
N SER A 3 6.55 -8.66 38.21
CA SER A 3 6.66 -8.14 36.85
C SER A 3 7.52 -6.87 36.79
N PRO A 4 8.41 -6.71 35.79
CA PRO A 4 9.15 -5.46 35.64
C PRO A 4 8.18 -4.33 35.32
N ASN A 5 8.18 -3.29 36.16
CA ASN A 5 7.55 -2.00 35.93
C ASN A 5 8.01 -1.44 34.57
N ILE A 6 7.10 -1.40 33.60
CA ILE A 6 7.26 -0.63 32.37
C ILE A 6 6.84 0.80 32.71
N SER A 7 7.79 1.75 32.67
CA SER A 7 7.52 3.17 32.92
C SER A 7 6.39 3.70 32.02
N PRO A 8 5.40 4.42 32.57
CA PRO A 8 4.37 5.08 31.78
C PRO A 8 4.87 6.47 31.36
N ALA A 9 5.55 6.57 30.21
CA ALA A 9 5.66 7.82 29.44
C ALA A 9 6.57 7.64 28.22
N ASN A 10 5.96 7.36 27.07
CA ASN A 10 6.30 8.09 25.87
C ASN A 10 4.95 8.47 25.24
N ASN A 11 4.37 9.55 25.77
CA ASN A 11 3.08 10.10 25.33
C ASN A 11 3.27 10.85 24.01
N ARG A 12 3.84 10.19 23.00
CA ARG A 12 3.81 10.71 21.62
C ARG A 12 2.38 10.58 21.14
N ALA A 13 1.82 11.68 20.64
CA ALA A 13 0.48 11.70 20.09
C ALA A 13 0.39 10.66 18.97
N GLN A 14 -0.41 9.62 19.17
CA GLN A 14 -0.67 8.62 18.14
C GLN A 14 -1.49 9.29 17.05
N VAL A 15 -0.95 9.35 15.83
CA VAL A 15 -1.68 9.83 14.67
C VAL A 15 -2.60 8.70 14.20
N ARG A 16 -3.87 8.77 14.61
CA ARG A 16 -4.90 7.86 14.10
C ARG A 16 -5.24 8.28 12.67
N PRO A 17 -5.20 7.36 11.68
CA PRO A 17 -5.68 7.67 10.33
C PRO A 17 -7.15 8.12 10.41
N ALA A 18 -7.41 9.39 10.13
CA ALA A 18 -8.75 9.93 9.99
C ALA A 18 -9.04 10.04 8.50
N THR A 19 -10.09 9.38 8.04
CA THR A 19 -10.60 9.51 6.66
C THR A 19 -11.68 10.58 6.65
N GLU A 20 -11.53 11.55 5.76
CA GLU A 20 -12.53 12.59 5.55
C GLU A 20 -13.84 12.00 4.98
N GLY A 21 -14.97 12.36 5.58
CA GLY A 21 -16.30 12.11 4.99
C GLY A 21 -17.03 10.82 5.40
N TRP A 22 -16.55 10.07 6.40
CA TRP A 22 -17.24 8.85 6.86
C TRP A 22 -17.23 8.65 8.38
N THR A 23 -18.32 8.09 8.94
CA THR A 23 -18.48 7.82 10.38
C THR A 23 -18.44 6.34 10.68
N GLN A 24 -17.47 5.90 11.49
CA GLN A 24 -17.30 4.51 11.87
C GLN A 24 -18.35 4.02 12.86
N ALA A 25 -18.93 2.85 12.58
CA ALA A 25 -19.77 2.16 13.55
C ALA A 25 -18.91 1.65 14.71
N THR A 26 -19.02 2.31 15.85
CA THR A 26 -18.30 1.97 17.08
C THR A 26 -19.25 1.52 18.18
N SER A 27 -18.76 0.72 19.13
CA SER A 27 -19.44 0.45 20.39
C SER A 27 -19.42 1.68 21.29
N ALA A 28 -20.14 1.60 22.43
CA ALA A 28 -20.22 2.68 23.42
C ALA A 28 -18.86 3.07 24.02
N ASP A 29 -17.87 2.19 23.97
CA ASP A 29 -16.48 2.40 24.38
C ASP A 29 -15.56 2.90 23.23
N GLY A 30 -16.11 3.19 22.05
CA GLY A 30 -15.37 3.74 20.90
C GLY A 30 -14.63 2.72 20.04
N ARG A 31 -14.78 1.41 20.29
CA ARG A 31 -14.14 0.35 19.49
C ARG A 31 -14.93 0.03 18.22
N PRO A 32 -14.28 -0.27 17.08
CA PRO A 32 -15.00 -0.62 15.87
C PRO A 32 -15.81 -1.92 16.01
N LEU A 33 -17.07 -1.91 15.57
CA LEU A 33 -17.95 -3.09 15.63
C LEU A 33 -17.80 -4.00 14.41
N LEU A 34 -17.75 -5.31 14.65
CA LEU A 34 -17.77 -6.31 13.57
C LEU A 34 -19.15 -6.38 12.91
N GLN A 35 -19.17 -6.35 11.58
CA GLN A 35 -20.39 -6.39 10.77
C GLN A 35 -20.47 -7.70 9.99
N PHE A 36 -21.09 -8.72 10.60
CA PHE A 36 -21.27 -10.03 9.95
C PHE A 36 -22.56 -10.12 9.11
N LYS A 37 -23.48 -9.17 9.27
CA LYS A 37 -24.75 -9.17 8.53
C LYS A 37 -24.67 -8.17 7.38
N SER A 38 -24.60 -8.68 6.16
CA SER A 38 -25.01 -7.95 4.96
C SER A 38 -26.49 -7.55 5.11
N SER A 39 -26.86 -6.35 4.67
CA SER A 39 -28.24 -5.85 4.71
C SER A 39 -29.25 -6.89 4.20
N PRO A 40 -30.46 -7.01 4.76
CA PRO A 40 -31.35 -8.18 4.61
C PRO A 40 -31.95 -8.44 3.21
N ARG A 41 -31.46 -7.79 2.14
CA ARG A 41 -31.90 -8.01 0.75
C ARG A 41 -30.72 -8.00 -0.21
N VAL A 42 -29.83 -8.98 -0.10
CA VAL A 42 -28.80 -9.15 -1.11
C VAL A 42 -29.12 -10.37 -1.97
N SER A 43 -29.55 -10.12 -3.21
CA SER A 43 -29.58 -11.15 -4.24
C SER A 43 -28.15 -11.55 -4.62
N GLN A 44 -27.93 -12.81 -4.98
CA GLN A 44 -26.71 -13.19 -5.69
C GLN A 44 -26.95 -12.94 -7.19
N PRO A 45 -25.89 -12.79 -8.01
CA PRO A 45 -26.08 -12.71 -9.44
C PRO A 45 -26.74 -13.99 -9.97
N PRO A 46 -27.39 -13.95 -11.14
CA PRO A 46 -27.80 -15.16 -11.84
C PRO A 46 -26.62 -16.14 -11.97
N LYS A 47 -26.90 -17.45 -11.88
CA LYS A 47 -25.87 -18.49 -11.81
C LYS A 47 -25.02 -18.46 -13.10
N HIS A 48 -23.74 -18.16 -12.95
CA HIS A 48 -22.78 -18.11 -14.05
C HIS A 48 -22.10 -19.47 -14.23
N LEU A 49 -21.58 -19.76 -15.43
CA LEU A 49 -20.84 -21.00 -15.72
C LEU A 49 -19.75 -21.30 -14.68
N ALA A 50 -19.03 -20.26 -14.26
CA ALA A 50 -17.94 -20.33 -13.29
C ALA A 50 -18.38 -20.59 -11.84
N ASP A 51 -19.67 -20.47 -11.51
CA ASP A 51 -20.22 -20.87 -10.20
C ASP A 51 -20.41 -22.40 -10.10
N MET A 52 -20.32 -23.11 -11.23
CA MET A 52 -20.69 -24.52 -11.37
C MET A 52 -19.48 -25.42 -11.59
N THR A 53 -19.58 -26.65 -11.10
CA THR A 53 -18.77 -27.80 -11.55
C THR A 53 -19.09 -28.19 -12.98
N LEU A 54 -18.20 -28.92 -13.66
CA LEU A 54 -18.50 -29.39 -15.02
C LEU A 54 -19.77 -30.25 -15.05
N ALA A 55 -20.02 -31.07 -14.03
CA ALA A 55 -21.25 -31.85 -13.90
C ALA A 55 -22.49 -30.94 -13.82
N GLU A 56 -22.47 -29.92 -12.96
CA GLU A 56 -23.57 -28.94 -12.86
C GLU A 56 -23.74 -28.13 -14.15
N ARG A 57 -22.65 -27.80 -14.87
CA ARG A 57 -22.73 -27.14 -16.18
C ARG A 57 -23.43 -28.02 -17.21
N GLN A 58 -23.14 -29.32 -17.21
CA GLN A 58 -23.79 -30.30 -18.08
C GLN A 58 -25.28 -30.45 -17.76
N GLU A 59 -25.64 -30.48 -16.47
CA GLU A 59 -27.04 -30.50 -16.03
C GLU A 59 -27.77 -29.22 -16.46
N LYS A 60 -27.15 -28.05 -16.26
CA LYS A 60 -27.74 -26.77 -16.67
C LYS A 60 -28.02 -26.72 -18.18
N LEU A 61 -27.12 -27.25 -18.99
CA LEU A 61 -27.34 -27.32 -20.43
C LEU A 61 -28.49 -28.26 -20.81
N LYS A 62 -28.66 -29.38 -20.10
CA LYS A 62 -29.81 -30.27 -20.31
C LYS A 62 -31.12 -29.55 -20.00
N GLU A 63 -31.18 -28.75 -18.93
CA GLU A 63 -32.35 -27.91 -18.61
C GLU A 63 -32.66 -26.89 -19.71
N LEU A 64 -31.62 -26.34 -20.35
CA LEU A 64 -31.73 -25.40 -21.47
C LEU A 64 -32.00 -26.09 -22.83
N GLY A 65 -32.22 -27.40 -22.86
CA GLY A 65 -32.46 -28.17 -24.09
C GLY A 65 -31.22 -28.33 -24.97
N GLN A 66 -30.01 -28.13 -24.43
CA GLN A 66 -28.74 -28.20 -25.14
C GLN A 66 -27.97 -29.50 -24.85
N PRO A 67 -27.19 -30.03 -25.80
CA PRO A 67 -26.34 -31.19 -25.55
C PRO A 67 -25.31 -30.93 -24.45
N ALA A 68 -25.19 -31.87 -23.50
CA ALA A 68 -24.30 -31.75 -22.34
C ALA A 68 -22.82 -31.51 -22.71
N PHE A 69 -22.35 -32.06 -23.84
CA PHE A 69 -20.95 -31.89 -24.27
C PHE A 69 -20.58 -30.42 -24.53
N ARG A 70 -21.55 -29.53 -24.82
CA ARG A 70 -21.30 -28.10 -24.99
C ARG A 70 -20.78 -27.43 -23.72
N ALA A 71 -20.96 -28.05 -22.54
CA ALA A 71 -20.39 -27.56 -21.28
C ALA A 71 -18.87 -27.43 -21.40
N LYS A 72 -18.23 -28.42 -22.03
CA LYS A 72 -16.78 -28.42 -22.27
C LYS A 72 -16.37 -27.28 -23.21
N GLN A 73 -17.11 -27.09 -24.31
CA GLN A 73 -16.82 -26.03 -25.29
C GLN A 73 -16.90 -24.64 -24.65
N LEU A 74 -18.01 -24.33 -23.98
CA LEU A 74 -18.21 -23.06 -23.28
C LEU A 74 -17.14 -22.83 -22.20
N SER A 75 -16.78 -23.88 -21.45
CA SER A 75 -15.77 -23.77 -20.40
C SER A 75 -14.37 -23.51 -20.96
N VAL A 76 -14.01 -24.11 -22.11
CA VAL A 76 -12.73 -23.85 -22.78
C VAL A 76 -12.66 -22.39 -23.26
N HIS A 77 -13.72 -21.87 -23.87
CA HIS A 77 -13.78 -20.46 -24.25
C HIS A 77 -13.60 -19.52 -23.07
N TYR A 78 -14.25 -19.83 -21.95
CA TYR A 78 -14.17 -18.99 -20.77
C TYR A 78 -12.80 -19.07 -20.05
N PHE A 79 -12.30 -20.28 -19.78
CA PHE A 79 -11.10 -20.46 -18.95
C PHE A 79 -9.77 -20.44 -19.71
N GLN A 80 -9.76 -20.73 -21.02
CA GLN A 80 -8.53 -20.71 -21.83
C GLN A 80 -8.47 -19.51 -22.77
N HIS A 81 -9.57 -19.21 -23.45
CA HIS A 81 -9.63 -18.10 -24.41
C HIS A 81 -10.09 -16.78 -23.78
N TYR A 82 -10.44 -16.82 -22.50
CA TYR A 82 -10.89 -15.67 -21.71
C TYR A 82 -12.03 -14.89 -22.36
N THR A 83 -12.89 -15.54 -23.14
CA THR A 83 -13.96 -14.90 -23.90
C THR A 83 -15.35 -15.36 -23.47
N THR A 84 -16.28 -14.40 -23.50
CA THR A 84 -17.73 -14.60 -23.36
C THR A 84 -18.47 -14.03 -24.58
N ASP A 85 -17.74 -13.68 -25.64
CA ASP A 85 -18.29 -13.15 -26.88
C ASP A 85 -18.80 -14.29 -27.76
N PRO A 86 -20.11 -14.37 -28.07
CA PRO A 86 -20.64 -15.39 -28.97
C PRO A 86 -19.98 -15.39 -30.36
N GLU A 87 -19.51 -14.25 -30.86
CA GLU A 87 -18.91 -14.17 -32.20
C GLU A 87 -17.58 -14.93 -32.28
N LEU A 88 -16.83 -14.96 -31.17
CA LEU A 88 -15.54 -15.65 -31.06
C LEU A 88 -15.68 -17.17 -30.81
N MET A 89 -16.88 -17.66 -30.49
CA MET A 89 -17.16 -19.08 -30.23
C MET A 89 -17.61 -19.82 -31.52
N SER A 90 -16.68 -19.97 -32.47
CA SER A 90 -16.97 -20.50 -33.82
C SER A 90 -17.39 -21.97 -33.87
N ASP A 91 -17.06 -22.75 -32.84
CA ASP A 91 -17.41 -24.16 -32.68
C ASP A 91 -18.83 -24.40 -32.13
N LEU A 92 -19.55 -23.33 -31.78
CA LEU A 92 -20.99 -23.37 -31.45
C LEU A 92 -21.83 -23.10 -32.70
N PRO A 93 -23.00 -23.75 -32.90
CA PRO A 93 -23.89 -23.44 -34.02
C PRO A 93 -24.30 -21.96 -34.03
N LYS A 94 -24.41 -21.34 -35.21
CA LYS A 94 -24.80 -19.92 -35.34
C LYS A 94 -26.21 -19.67 -34.79
N ALA A 95 -27.14 -20.60 -35.03
CA ALA A 95 -28.49 -20.52 -34.51
C ALA A 95 -28.51 -20.74 -32.98
N GLY A 96 -29.11 -19.80 -32.23
CA GLY A 96 -29.23 -19.88 -30.77
C GLY A 96 -27.93 -19.65 -29.99
N ARG A 97 -26.83 -19.26 -30.65
CA ARG A 97 -25.53 -19.05 -29.99
C ARG A 97 -25.59 -17.95 -28.93
N ALA A 98 -26.13 -16.79 -29.31
CA ALA A 98 -26.21 -15.63 -28.43
C ALA A 98 -27.04 -15.92 -27.19
N GLU A 99 -28.22 -16.52 -27.36
CA GLU A 99 -29.11 -16.94 -26.26
C GLU A 99 -28.44 -17.94 -25.31
N LEU A 100 -27.72 -18.93 -25.86
CA LEU A 100 -26.98 -19.90 -25.06
C LEU A 100 -25.86 -19.24 -24.24
N VAL A 101 -25.09 -18.35 -24.87
CA VAL A 101 -24.00 -17.63 -24.21
C VAL A 101 -24.56 -16.70 -23.12
N GLU A 102 -25.62 -15.94 -23.41
CA GLU A 102 -26.28 -15.08 -22.41
C GLU A 102 -26.81 -15.87 -21.21
N ALA A 103 -27.42 -17.04 -21.46
CA ALA A 103 -27.94 -17.90 -20.39
C ALA A 103 -26.84 -18.52 -19.50
N MET A 104 -25.64 -18.75 -20.05
CA MET A 104 -24.51 -19.37 -19.33
C MET A 104 -23.53 -18.35 -18.75
N PHE A 105 -23.48 -17.14 -19.31
CA PHE A 105 -22.56 -16.07 -18.95
C PHE A 105 -23.29 -14.74 -18.67
N PRO A 106 -24.19 -14.69 -17.67
CA PRO A 106 -24.79 -13.44 -17.23
C PRO A 106 -23.70 -12.43 -16.86
N LYS A 107 -23.85 -11.17 -17.24
CA LYS A 107 -22.82 -10.14 -17.02
C LYS A 107 -22.59 -9.92 -15.51
N LEU A 108 -21.37 -10.22 -15.05
CA LEU A 108 -20.99 -10.12 -13.63
C LEU A 108 -20.31 -8.79 -13.31
N LEU A 109 -19.27 -8.44 -14.06
CA LEU A 109 -18.48 -7.21 -13.87
C LEU A 109 -18.60 -6.30 -15.10
N THR A 110 -18.66 -5.00 -14.84
CA THR A 110 -18.51 -3.95 -15.85
C THR A 110 -17.34 -3.08 -15.46
N GLU A 111 -16.34 -2.94 -16.33
CA GLU A 111 -15.23 -2.02 -16.11
C GLU A 111 -15.77 -0.58 -16.13
N VAL A 112 -15.57 0.16 -15.03
CA VAL A 112 -15.96 1.57 -14.90
C VAL A 112 -14.77 2.48 -15.13
N LYS A 113 -13.62 2.11 -14.59
CA LYS A 113 -12.40 2.89 -14.67
C LYS A 113 -11.19 1.97 -14.65
N ARG A 114 -10.17 2.36 -15.41
CA ARG A 114 -8.84 1.75 -15.42
C ARG A 114 -7.81 2.82 -15.15
N LEU A 115 -6.87 2.53 -14.26
CA LEU A 115 -5.70 3.35 -13.99
C LEU A 115 -4.45 2.52 -14.23
N THR A 116 -3.43 3.14 -14.82
CA THR A 116 -2.18 2.47 -15.15
C THR A 116 -1.02 3.25 -14.56
N THR A 117 -0.11 2.57 -13.88
CA THR A 117 1.09 3.14 -13.26
C THR A 117 2.32 2.30 -13.61
N ASP A 118 3.50 2.71 -13.12
CA ASP A 118 4.76 1.96 -13.25
C ASP A 118 5.11 1.61 -14.71
N ASN A 119 5.02 2.57 -15.63
CA ASN A 119 5.30 2.36 -17.05
C ASN A 119 4.47 1.23 -17.69
N GLY A 120 3.22 1.04 -17.23
CA GLY A 120 2.34 0.01 -17.74
C GLY A 120 2.44 -1.34 -17.03
N ASP A 121 3.29 -1.46 -16.00
CA ASP A 121 3.47 -2.72 -15.27
C ASP A 121 2.41 -2.93 -14.18
N THR A 122 1.68 -1.89 -13.79
CA THR A 122 0.58 -1.97 -12.81
C THR A 122 -0.70 -1.39 -13.41
N ILE A 123 -1.79 -2.16 -13.34
CA ILE A 123 -3.13 -1.75 -13.78
C ILE A 123 -4.12 -1.96 -12.63
N LYS A 124 -4.79 -0.88 -12.22
CA LYS A 124 -5.89 -0.90 -11.26
C LYS A 124 -7.21 -0.82 -12.00
N PHE A 125 -8.11 -1.74 -11.70
CA PHE A 125 -9.46 -1.78 -12.25
C PHE A 125 -10.49 -1.42 -11.18
N LEU A 126 -11.46 -0.61 -11.57
CA LEU A 126 -12.71 -0.39 -10.83
C LEU A 126 -13.84 -1.09 -11.58
N TRP A 127 -14.45 -2.07 -10.93
CA TRP A 127 -15.56 -2.86 -11.45
C TRP A 127 -16.87 -2.45 -10.81
N ARG A 128 -17.92 -2.34 -11.63
CA ARG A 128 -19.31 -2.30 -11.18
C ARG A 128 -19.93 -3.67 -11.35
N LEU A 129 -20.45 -4.21 -10.26
CA LEU A 129 -21.15 -5.49 -10.22
C LEU A 129 -22.63 -5.34 -10.62
N PHE A 130 -23.32 -6.46 -10.81
CA PHE A 130 -24.72 -6.50 -11.27
C PHE A 130 -25.70 -5.69 -10.40
N ASP A 131 -25.39 -5.53 -9.11
CA ASP A 131 -26.18 -4.81 -8.11
C ASP A 131 -25.74 -3.33 -7.94
N GLY A 132 -24.81 -2.87 -8.77
CA GLY A 132 -24.26 -1.51 -8.72
C GLY A 132 -23.12 -1.33 -7.72
N SER A 133 -22.81 -2.34 -6.89
CA SER A 133 -21.66 -2.34 -5.98
C SER A 133 -20.35 -2.16 -6.75
N LEU A 134 -19.41 -1.44 -6.15
CA LEU A 134 -18.08 -1.21 -6.73
C LEU A 134 -17.03 -2.08 -6.02
N VAL A 135 -16.19 -2.75 -6.80
CA VAL A 135 -15.04 -3.52 -6.30
C VAL A 135 -13.80 -3.24 -7.13
N GLU A 136 -12.63 -3.47 -6.55
CA GLU A 136 -11.35 -3.21 -7.21
C GLU A 136 -10.54 -4.48 -7.39
N SER A 137 -9.72 -4.52 -8.43
CA SER A 137 -8.66 -5.52 -8.60
C SER A 137 -7.40 -4.85 -9.13
N VAL A 138 -6.23 -5.32 -8.73
CA VAL A 138 -4.95 -4.73 -9.14
C VAL A 138 -4.07 -5.79 -9.80
N LEU A 139 -3.76 -5.58 -11.07
CA LEU A 139 -2.89 -6.42 -11.87
C LEU A 139 -1.48 -5.84 -11.87
N MET A 140 -0.48 -6.66 -11.54
CA MET A 140 0.91 -6.24 -11.40
C MET A 140 1.85 -7.19 -12.12
N ARG A 141 2.72 -6.65 -12.96
CA ARG A 141 3.83 -7.37 -13.58
C ARG A 141 5.08 -7.25 -12.71
N TYR A 142 5.66 -8.39 -12.37
CA TYR A 142 6.96 -8.49 -11.72
C TYR A 142 7.90 -9.36 -12.56
N PRO A 143 9.22 -9.35 -12.27
CA PRO A 143 10.10 -10.35 -12.85
C PRO A 143 9.63 -11.76 -12.44
N GLY A 144 9.39 -12.62 -13.42
CA GLY A 144 9.05 -14.03 -13.37
C GLY A 144 7.58 -14.32 -13.08
N ARG A 145 6.73 -13.29 -12.90
CA ARG A 145 5.32 -13.49 -12.53
C ARG A 145 4.43 -12.31 -12.86
N ILE A 146 3.14 -12.60 -13.05
CA ILE A 146 2.07 -11.61 -13.04
C ILE A 146 1.15 -11.92 -11.86
N THR A 147 0.95 -10.95 -10.98
CA THR A 147 0.14 -11.08 -9.77
C THR A 147 -1.15 -10.28 -9.91
N LEU A 148 -2.28 -10.90 -9.61
CA LEU A 148 -3.56 -10.21 -9.51
C LEU A 148 -4.03 -10.19 -8.05
N CYS A 149 -4.28 -8.99 -7.53
CA CYS A 149 -4.97 -8.77 -6.28
C CYS A 149 -6.48 -8.78 -6.55
N VAL A 150 -7.19 -9.72 -5.92
CA VAL A 150 -8.63 -9.94 -6.14
C VAL A 150 -9.45 -9.61 -4.89
N SER A 151 -10.64 -9.07 -5.12
CA SER A 151 -11.66 -8.86 -4.11
C SER A 151 -12.49 -10.14 -3.88
N SER A 152 -12.90 -10.37 -2.64
CA SER A 152 -13.72 -11.51 -2.20
C SER A 152 -15.09 -11.12 -1.65
N GLN A 153 -15.27 -9.84 -1.30
CA GLN A 153 -16.51 -9.26 -0.83
C GLN A 153 -16.67 -7.83 -1.39
N CYS A 154 -17.90 -7.33 -1.41
CA CYS A 154 -18.21 -5.93 -1.64
C CYS A 154 -18.19 -5.21 -0.29
N GLY A 155 -17.12 -4.47 -0.03
CA GLY A 155 -16.85 -3.95 1.31
C GLY A 155 -16.26 -5.03 2.24
N CYS A 156 -16.11 -4.74 3.53
CA CYS A 156 -15.56 -5.70 4.49
C CYS A 156 -16.16 -5.53 5.90
N GLY A 157 -16.63 -6.64 6.46
CA GLY A 157 -17.26 -6.67 7.78
C GLY A 157 -16.30 -6.63 8.96
N MET A 158 -14.99 -6.70 8.71
CA MET A 158 -13.97 -6.72 9.77
C MET A 158 -13.73 -5.34 10.39
N ASN A 159 -14.13 -4.26 9.70
CA ASN A 159 -14.14 -2.89 10.21
C ASN A 159 -12.78 -2.43 10.79
N CYS A 160 -11.67 -2.87 10.20
CA CYS A 160 -10.33 -2.45 10.61
C CYS A 160 -10.17 -0.95 10.31
N PRO A 161 -9.85 -0.09 11.29
CA PRO A 161 -9.91 1.36 11.14
C PRO A 161 -8.87 1.93 10.16
N PHE A 162 -7.75 1.25 9.94
CA PHE A 162 -6.74 1.65 8.96
C PHE A 162 -7.13 1.23 7.52
N CYS A 163 -8.20 0.44 7.33
CA CYS A 163 -8.60 -0.09 6.03
C CYS A 163 -9.82 0.66 5.47
N ALA A 164 -9.66 1.33 4.33
CA ALA A 164 -10.76 2.04 3.65
C ALA A 164 -11.97 1.11 3.35
N THR A 165 -11.73 -0.15 3.02
CA THR A 165 -12.79 -1.14 2.78
C THR A 165 -13.51 -1.56 4.06
N GLY A 166 -12.79 -1.67 5.17
CA GLY A 166 -13.38 -1.95 6.49
C GLY A 166 -14.30 -0.82 6.92
N GLN A 167 -13.91 0.42 6.62
CA GLN A 167 -14.72 1.60 6.82
C GLN A 167 -15.96 1.60 5.91
N ALA A 168 -15.91 1.16 4.65
CA ALA A 168 -17.14 1.09 3.84
C ALA A 168 -18.24 0.16 4.40
N GLY A 169 -17.92 -0.70 5.37
CA GLY A 169 -18.81 -1.72 5.91
C GLY A 169 -19.01 -2.88 4.93
N LEU A 170 -19.81 -3.87 5.30
CA LEU A 170 -20.09 -5.03 4.44
C LEU A 170 -21.40 -4.84 3.67
N THR A 171 -21.32 -4.77 2.34
CA THR A 171 -22.50 -4.88 1.49
C THR A 171 -22.89 -6.33 1.31
N ARG A 172 -21.99 -7.17 0.77
CA ARG A 172 -22.24 -8.60 0.52
C ARG A 172 -20.99 -9.43 0.22
N ASN A 173 -21.17 -10.75 0.27
CA ASN A 173 -20.25 -11.70 -0.33
C ASN A 173 -20.36 -11.71 -1.86
N MET A 174 -19.21 -11.75 -2.54
CA MET A 174 -19.14 -11.98 -3.98
C MET A 174 -19.42 -13.45 -4.29
N SER A 175 -20.03 -13.75 -5.45
CA SER A 175 -20.20 -15.11 -5.96
C SER A 175 -18.84 -15.74 -6.32
N THR A 176 -18.81 -17.06 -6.52
CA THR A 176 -17.59 -17.74 -7.00
C THR A 176 -17.17 -17.17 -8.35
N ALA A 177 -18.16 -16.97 -9.23
CA ALA A 177 -17.92 -16.44 -10.56
C ALA A 177 -17.45 -14.97 -10.54
N GLU A 178 -17.98 -14.11 -9.67
CA GLU A 178 -17.49 -12.71 -9.56
C GLU A 178 -16.02 -12.64 -9.11
N ILE A 179 -15.56 -13.61 -8.30
CA ILE A 179 -14.15 -13.73 -7.92
C ILE A 179 -13.31 -14.16 -9.12
N LEU A 180 -13.74 -15.19 -9.84
CA LEU A 180 -13.01 -15.75 -10.99
C LEU A 180 -12.99 -14.79 -12.19
N ASP A 181 -14.06 -14.05 -12.41
CA ASP A 181 -14.20 -13.19 -13.59
C ASP A 181 -13.24 -11.99 -13.51
N GLN A 182 -12.82 -11.54 -12.31
CA GLN A 182 -11.68 -10.63 -12.16
C GLN A 182 -10.40 -11.19 -12.81
N ILE A 183 -10.15 -12.50 -12.67
CA ILE A 183 -8.98 -13.19 -13.24
C ILE A 183 -9.13 -13.32 -14.76
N VAL A 184 -10.31 -13.71 -15.23
CA VAL A 184 -10.60 -13.86 -16.66
C VAL A 184 -10.47 -12.53 -17.39
N GLN A 185 -11.03 -11.45 -16.83
CA GLN A 185 -10.89 -10.11 -17.40
C GLN A 185 -9.43 -9.64 -17.40
N ALA A 186 -8.67 -9.88 -16.31
CA ALA A 186 -7.26 -9.55 -16.27
C ALA A 186 -6.45 -10.33 -17.33
N ASN A 187 -6.70 -11.64 -17.49
CA ASN A 187 -6.05 -12.44 -18.51
C ASN A 187 -6.42 -12.01 -19.94
N ARG A 188 -7.66 -11.57 -20.17
CA ARG A 188 -8.07 -10.96 -21.44
C ARG A 188 -7.25 -9.70 -21.74
N VAL A 189 -7.12 -8.79 -20.77
CA VAL A 189 -6.30 -7.58 -20.92
C VAL A 189 -4.83 -7.92 -21.21
N ILE A 190 -4.28 -8.97 -20.60
CA ILE A 190 -2.90 -9.42 -20.90
C ILE A 190 -2.80 -9.94 -22.33
N ALA A 191 -3.75 -10.79 -22.75
CA ALA A 191 -3.78 -11.37 -24.10
C ALA A 191 -3.94 -10.30 -25.19
N GLU A 192 -4.67 -9.23 -24.90
CA GLU A 192 -4.82 -8.04 -25.77
C GLU A 192 -3.59 -7.12 -25.76
N GLY A 193 -2.56 -7.43 -24.96
CA GLY A 193 -1.31 -6.66 -24.91
C GLY A 193 -1.31 -5.50 -23.90
N GLY A 194 -2.28 -5.43 -22.99
CA GLY A 194 -2.43 -4.33 -22.02
C GLY A 194 -1.24 -4.13 -21.07
N LEU A 195 -0.38 -5.14 -20.91
CA LEU A 195 0.88 -5.05 -20.16
C LEU A 195 2.14 -4.96 -21.06
N GLY A 196 2.00 -4.44 -22.29
CA GLY A 196 3.12 -4.20 -23.20
C GLY A 196 3.79 -5.45 -23.78
N GLY A 197 3.06 -6.57 -23.86
CA GLY A 197 3.56 -7.84 -24.38
C GLY A 197 4.65 -8.48 -23.50
N ARG A 198 5.38 -9.45 -24.08
CA ARG A 198 6.51 -10.12 -23.43
C ARG A 198 7.75 -9.24 -23.54
N ARG A 199 8.42 -8.93 -22.42
CA ARG A 199 9.69 -8.17 -22.47
C ARG A 199 10.86 -9.15 -22.52
N GLY A 200 11.79 -8.93 -23.45
CA GLY A 200 12.95 -9.79 -23.72
C GLY A 200 14.10 -9.64 -22.72
N ASP A 201 13.89 -9.01 -21.58
CA ASP A 201 14.91 -8.71 -20.56
C ASP A 201 15.21 -9.89 -19.62
N GLY A 202 14.77 -11.10 -19.97
CA GLY A 202 14.95 -12.31 -19.17
C GLY A 202 14.16 -12.34 -17.85
N GLY A 203 13.40 -11.28 -17.56
CA GLY A 203 12.63 -11.13 -16.35
C GLY A 203 11.12 -11.28 -16.56
N HIS A 204 10.54 -10.89 -17.69
CA HIS A 204 9.07 -10.76 -17.79
C HIS A 204 8.44 -11.64 -18.87
N ASP A 205 8.50 -12.96 -18.67
CA ASP A 205 8.06 -13.98 -19.61
C ASP A 205 6.63 -14.50 -19.40
N ALA A 206 5.98 -14.14 -18.31
CA ALA A 206 4.60 -14.56 -18.03
C ALA A 206 3.61 -13.92 -19.03
N GLU A 207 2.80 -14.78 -19.65
CA GLU A 207 1.78 -14.44 -20.67
C GLU A 207 0.35 -14.42 -20.12
N ARG A 208 0.20 -14.68 -18.81
CA ARG A 208 -1.07 -14.64 -18.08
C ARG A 208 -0.82 -14.44 -16.59
N VAL A 209 -1.88 -14.22 -15.81
CA VAL A 209 -1.81 -14.20 -14.35
C VAL A 209 -1.28 -15.54 -13.83
N THR A 210 -0.16 -15.51 -13.09
CA THR A 210 0.47 -16.68 -12.48
C THR A 210 0.27 -16.73 -10.96
N ASN A 211 -0.02 -15.58 -10.35
CA ASN A 211 -0.19 -15.43 -8.92
C ASN A 211 -1.48 -14.70 -8.57
N ILE A 212 -2.19 -15.19 -7.56
CA ILE A 212 -3.38 -14.55 -7.00
C ILE A 212 -3.10 -14.20 -5.54
N VAL A 213 -3.46 -12.98 -5.14
CA VAL A 213 -3.47 -12.60 -3.72
C VAL A 213 -4.87 -12.15 -3.34
N PHE A 214 -5.48 -12.81 -2.35
CA PHE A 214 -6.73 -12.37 -1.74
C PHE A 214 -6.47 -11.26 -0.72
N MET A 215 -5.99 -10.13 -1.21
CA MET A 215 -5.69 -8.91 -0.44
C MET A 215 -6.44 -7.69 -1.00
N GLY A 216 -7.46 -7.91 -1.84
CA GLY A 216 -8.37 -6.88 -2.30
C GLY A 216 -9.45 -6.59 -1.26
N MET A 217 -10.65 -6.26 -1.71
CA MET A 217 -11.75 -5.95 -0.81
C MET A 217 -12.33 -7.22 -0.17
N GLY A 218 -12.51 -7.20 1.15
CA GLY A 218 -13.17 -8.25 1.93
C GLY A 218 -12.26 -9.14 2.76
N GLU A 219 -12.87 -9.91 3.66
CA GLU A 219 -12.23 -10.99 4.42
C GLU A 219 -12.53 -12.34 3.75
N PRO A 220 -11.54 -12.96 3.08
CA PRO A 220 -11.76 -14.17 2.29
C PRO A 220 -12.35 -15.33 3.10
N LEU A 221 -11.91 -15.52 4.35
CA LEU A 221 -12.40 -16.62 5.18
C LEU A 221 -13.83 -16.37 5.72
N ALA A 222 -14.33 -15.14 5.68
CA ALA A 222 -15.74 -14.84 5.91
C ALA A 222 -16.63 -15.20 4.70
N ASN A 223 -16.03 -15.36 3.50
CA ASN A 223 -16.68 -15.87 2.30
C ASN A 223 -16.18 -17.29 1.91
N TYR A 224 -15.85 -18.10 2.92
CA TYR A 224 -15.13 -19.38 2.79
C TYR A 224 -15.59 -20.26 1.62
N LYS A 225 -16.88 -20.61 1.56
CA LYS A 225 -17.39 -21.57 0.56
C LYS A 225 -17.12 -21.11 -0.88
N ARG A 226 -17.32 -19.82 -1.16
CA ARG A 226 -17.17 -19.28 -2.51
C ARG A 226 -15.71 -19.04 -2.87
N VAL A 227 -14.91 -18.60 -1.89
CA VAL A 227 -13.45 -18.49 -2.05
C VAL A 227 -12.84 -19.86 -2.33
N MET A 228 -13.19 -20.91 -1.58
CA MET A 228 -12.67 -22.26 -1.84
C MET A 228 -13.13 -22.83 -3.18
N ASN A 229 -14.41 -22.64 -3.54
CA ASN A 229 -14.86 -23.00 -4.89
C ASN A 229 -14.05 -22.26 -5.97
N ALA A 230 -13.76 -20.97 -5.78
CA ALA A 230 -12.94 -20.20 -6.71
C ALA A 230 -11.49 -20.74 -6.74
N VAL A 231 -10.89 -21.08 -5.60
CA VAL A 231 -9.55 -21.70 -5.53
C VAL A 231 -9.52 -23.02 -6.31
N HIS A 232 -10.52 -23.89 -6.18
CA HIS A 232 -10.62 -25.10 -7.00
C HIS A 232 -10.68 -24.77 -8.49
N ARG A 233 -11.53 -23.81 -8.90
CA ARG A 233 -11.59 -23.34 -10.30
C ARG A 233 -10.33 -22.63 -10.78
N MET A 234 -9.52 -22.05 -9.90
CA MET A 234 -8.22 -21.49 -10.26
C MET A 234 -7.24 -22.62 -10.58
N VAL A 235 -7.21 -23.68 -9.76
CA VAL A 235 -6.21 -24.75 -9.83
C VAL A 235 -6.54 -25.81 -10.89
N ASP A 236 -7.81 -26.20 -10.99
CA ASP A 236 -8.22 -27.27 -11.91
C ASP A 236 -7.96 -26.86 -13.37
N GLU A 237 -7.53 -27.80 -14.19
CA GLU A 237 -7.30 -27.56 -15.62
C GLU A 237 -8.62 -27.40 -16.38
N ALA A 238 -8.57 -26.74 -17.54
CA ALA A 238 -9.72 -26.67 -18.42
C ALA A 238 -10.11 -28.08 -18.88
N PRO A 239 -11.41 -28.41 -18.93
CA PRO A 239 -12.54 -27.49 -18.90
C PRO A 239 -13.04 -27.13 -17.49
N GLU A 240 -12.47 -27.67 -16.42
CA GLU A 240 -12.98 -27.42 -15.07
C GLU A 240 -12.64 -25.99 -14.61
N GLY A 241 -11.41 -25.53 -14.88
CA GLY A 241 -10.89 -24.25 -14.40
C GLY A 241 -9.72 -23.66 -15.21
N LEU A 242 -8.95 -22.78 -14.57
CA LEU A 242 -7.88 -21.96 -15.16
C LEU A 242 -6.51 -22.66 -15.25
N GLY A 243 -6.29 -23.79 -14.57
CA GLY A 243 -5.01 -24.51 -14.58
C GLY A 243 -3.85 -23.74 -13.95
N MET A 244 -4.10 -23.01 -12.87
CA MET A 244 -3.07 -22.26 -12.14
C MET A 244 -2.33 -23.16 -11.14
N SER A 245 -1.05 -22.87 -10.89
CA SER A 245 -0.35 -23.52 -9.79
C SER A 245 -0.94 -23.06 -8.46
N ALA A 246 -1.40 -23.99 -7.63
CA ALA A 246 -1.89 -23.69 -6.28
C ALA A 246 -0.86 -22.91 -5.45
N ARG A 247 0.45 -23.12 -5.68
CA ARG A 247 1.53 -22.38 -5.00
C ARG A 247 1.56 -20.89 -5.34
N GLY A 248 0.97 -20.50 -6.47
CA GLY A 248 0.83 -19.11 -6.90
C GLY A 248 -0.33 -18.39 -6.21
N ILE A 249 -1.19 -19.09 -5.49
CA ILE A 249 -2.34 -18.52 -4.79
C ILE A 249 -1.96 -18.20 -3.35
N THR A 250 -2.34 -17.01 -2.87
CA THR A 250 -2.20 -16.60 -1.47
C THR A 250 -3.55 -16.20 -0.91
N VAL A 251 -3.99 -16.89 0.14
CA VAL A 251 -5.22 -16.57 0.89
C VAL A 251 -4.83 -15.81 2.16
N SER A 252 -5.28 -14.55 2.29
CA SER A 252 -5.07 -13.74 3.49
C SER A 252 -6.29 -13.77 4.42
N THR A 253 -6.07 -13.56 5.72
CA THR A 253 -7.13 -13.38 6.71
C THR A 253 -6.68 -12.48 7.85
N VAL A 254 -7.63 -11.76 8.47
CA VAL A 254 -7.40 -11.01 9.71
C VAL A 254 -7.39 -11.89 10.97
N GLY A 255 -7.55 -13.21 10.86
CA GLY A 255 -7.39 -14.14 11.97
C GLY A 255 -8.67 -14.85 12.42
N LEU A 256 -9.50 -15.32 11.48
CA LEU A 256 -10.68 -16.15 11.81
C LEU A 256 -10.23 -17.58 12.15
N VAL A 257 -9.80 -17.81 13.41
CA VAL A 257 -9.17 -19.07 13.86
C VAL A 257 -9.92 -20.35 13.43
N PRO A 258 -11.26 -20.49 13.61
CA PRO A 258 -11.96 -21.68 13.16
C PRO A 258 -11.86 -21.91 11.65
N ALA A 259 -11.84 -20.83 10.86
CA ALA A 259 -11.72 -20.91 9.41
C ALA A 259 -10.28 -21.20 8.97
N ILE A 260 -9.26 -20.75 9.71
CA ILE A 260 -7.86 -21.12 9.48
C ILE A 260 -7.66 -22.63 9.68
N ASN A 261 -8.23 -23.18 10.76
CA ASN A 261 -8.16 -24.62 11.02
C ASN A 261 -8.83 -25.41 9.89
N LYS A 262 -10.03 -24.97 9.46
CA LYS A 262 -10.71 -25.56 8.31
C LYS A 262 -9.88 -25.46 7.02
N LEU A 263 -9.23 -24.32 6.78
CA LEU A 263 -8.35 -24.09 5.64
C LEU A 263 -7.14 -25.04 5.64
N ALA A 264 -6.61 -25.38 6.80
CA ALA A 264 -5.52 -26.34 6.95
C ALA A 264 -5.95 -27.77 6.56
N ASP A 265 -7.22 -28.13 6.82
CA ASP A 265 -7.78 -29.44 6.48
C ASP A 265 -7.98 -29.65 4.98
N GLU A 266 -8.04 -28.58 4.18
CA GLU A 266 -8.12 -28.66 2.71
C GLU A 266 -6.84 -29.26 2.09
N LYS A 267 -5.70 -29.21 2.81
CA LYS A 267 -4.39 -29.75 2.39
C LYS A 267 -3.91 -29.28 1.00
N LEU A 268 -4.39 -28.14 0.53
CA LEU A 268 -3.95 -27.52 -0.72
C LEU A 268 -2.65 -26.74 -0.50
N PRO A 269 -1.68 -26.81 -1.44
CA PRO A 269 -0.35 -26.23 -1.25
C PRO A 269 -0.28 -24.73 -1.62
N PHE A 270 -1.34 -23.96 -1.36
CA PHE A 270 -1.31 -22.49 -1.52
C PHE A 270 -0.55 -21.82 -0.37
N THR A 271 -0.30 -20.52 -0.50
CA THR A 271 0.35 -19.72 0.54
C THR A 271 -0.70 -19.14 1.47
N PHE A 272 -0.50 -19.28 2.78
CA PHE A 272 -1.37 -18.66 3.77
C PHE A 272 -0.73 -17.38 4.29
N ALA A 273 -1.51 -16.30 4.34
CA ALA A 273 -1.11 -15.02 4.91
C ALA A 273 -2.02 -14.66 6.10
N LEU A 274 -1.41 -14.21 7.21
CA LEU A 274 -2.12 -13.70 8.37
C LEU A 274 -1.84 -12.20 8.50
N SER A 275 -2.89 -11.39 8.35
CA SER A 275 -2.88 -9.96 8.63
C SER A 275 -2.86 -9.73 10.14
N LEU A 276 -1.66 -9.59 10.70
CA LEU A 276 -1.45 -9.54 12.14
C LEU A 276 -1.44 -8.12 12.69
N HIS A 277 -0.60 -7.26 12.11
CA HIS A 277 -0.47 -5.81 12.33
C HIS A 277 -0.18 -5.31 13.77
N ALA A 278 -0.25 -6.16 14.79
CA ALA A 278 0.21 -5.88 16.14
C ALA A 278 0.52 -7.20 16.87
N PRO A 279 1.64 -7.30 17.61
CA PRO A 279 2.01 -8.51 18.34
C PRO A 279 1.44 -8.54 19.76
N ASP A 280 0.82 -7.46 20.24
CA ASP A 280 0.14 -7.37 21.54
C ASP A 280 -1.37 -7.20 21.37
N ASP A 281 -2.15 -7.83 22.26
CA ASP A 281 -3.61 -7.82 22.17
C ASP A 281 -4.22 -6.43 22.41
N GLU A 282 -3.57 -5.59 23.22
CA GLU A 282 -4.04 -4.26 23.54
C GLU A 282 -4.16 -3.39 22.28
N LEU A 283 -3.06 -3.28 21.52
CA LEU A 283 -3.12 -2.57 20.23
C LEU A 283 -3.90 -3.34 19.18
N ARG A 284 -3.82 -4.68 19.15
CA ARG A 284 -4.52 -5.46 18.12
C ARG A 284 -6.04 -5.36 18.27
N ASP A 285 -6.57 -5.23 19.48
CA ASP A 285 -8.00 -4.97 19.71
C ASP A 285 -8.45 -3.64 19.09
N GLU A 286 -7.56 -2.63 19.01
CA GLU A 286 -7.84 -1.34 18.35
C GLU A 286 -7.75 -1.43 16.82
N LEU A 287 -6.74 -2.13 16.30
CA LEU A 287 -6.47 -2.19 14.85
C LEU A 287 -7.27 -3.27 14.12
N ILE A 288 -7.53 -4.40 14.78
CA ILE A 288 -8.19 -5.55 14.17
C ILE A 288 -9.29 -6.02 15.13
N PRO A 289 -10.53 -5.53 14.97
CA PRO A 289 -11.63 -5.80 15.91
C PRO A 289 -11.92 -7.29 16.17
N VAL A 290 -11.57 -8.16 15.22
CA VAL A 290 -11.70 -9.62 15.38
C VAL A 290 -10.83 -10.18 16.52
N ASN A 291 -9.81 -9.44 16.97
CA ASN A 291 -8.95 -9.80 18.10
C ASN A 291 -9.71 -9.89 19.43
N SER A 292 -10.88 -9.25 19.52
CA SER A 292 -11.82 -9.43 20.64
C SER A 292 -12.36 -10.86 20.75
N ARG A 293 -12.32 -11.64 19.66
CA ARG A 293 -12.78 -13.04 19.61
C ARG A 293 -11.64 -14.05 19.68
N TRP A 294 -10.52 -13.77 18.99
CA TRP A 294 -9.35 -14.64 18.95
C TRP A 294 -8.10 -13.80 19.12
N LYS A 295 -7.41 -14.02 20.23
CA LYS A 295 -6.23 -13.24 20.63
C LYS A 295 -5.03 -13.54 19.75
N VAL A 296 -4.00 -12.70 19.83
CA VAL A 296 -2.78 -12.78 19.00
C VAL A 296 -2.21 -14.20 19.01
N ASP A 297 -2.03 -14.79 20.18
CA ASP A 297 -1.42 -16.12 20.28
C ASP A 297 -2.31 -17.23 19.70
N GLU A 298 -3.64 -17.12 19.82
CA GLU A 298 -4.56 -18.07 19.19
C GLU A 298 -4.49 -18.00 17.65
N ALA A 299 -4.39 -16.79 17.10
CA ALA A 299 -4.24 -16.58 15.66
C ALA A 299 -2.88 -17.11 15.15
N LEU A 300 -1.81 -16.88 15.91
CA LEU A 300 -0.47 -17.41 15.60
C LEU A 300 -0.41 -18.94 15.73
N ASP A 301 -1.10 -19.53 16.71
CA ASP A 301 -1.19 -20.98 16.88
C ASP A 301 -1.95 -21.64 15.74
N ALA A 302 -3.04 -21.03 15.28
CA ALA A 302 -3.79 -21.50 14.10
C ALA A 302 -2.93 -21.42 12.83
N ALA A 303 -2.20 -20.31 12.64
CA ALA A 303 -1.25 -20.14 11.55
C ALA A 303 -0.13 -21.19 11.58
N TYR A 304 0.44 -21.44 12.76
CA TYR A 304 1.45 -22.48 12.93
C TYR A 304 0.86 -23.89 12.68
N GLY A 305 -0.39 -24.13 13.07
CA GLY A 305 -1.15 -25.33 12.74
C GLY A 305 -1.26 -25.55 11.23
N TYR A 306 -1.56 -24.50 10.47
CA TYR A 306 -1.58 -24.54 9.00
C TYR A 306 -0.21 -24.95 8.42
N TYR A 307 0.89 -24.35 8.93
CA TYR A 307 2.25 -24.75 8.54
C TYR A 307 2.52 -26.23 8.84
N ARG A 308 2.15 -26.71 10.03
CA ARG A 308 2.36 -28.12 10.42
C ARG A 308 1.58 -29.10 9.55
N ALA A 309 0.36 -28.72 9.14
CA ALA A 309 -0.49 -29.58 8.31
C ALA A 309 -0.03 -29.64 6.84
N THR A 310 0.48 -28.53 6.30
CA THR A 310 0.75 -28.38 4.86
C THR A 310 2.23 -28.36 4.49
N GLY A 311 3.12 -28.12 5.46
CA GLY A 311 4.53 -27.82 5.25
C GLY A 311 4.79 -26.48 4.55
N ARG A 312 3.75 -25.67 4.29
CA ARG A 312 3.85 -24.39 3.59
C ARG A 312 4.13 -23.28 4.58
N ARG A 313 5.21 -22.53 4.35
CA ARG A 313 5.56 -21.35 5.14
C ARG A 313 4.43 -20.33 5.13
N VAL A 314 4.11 -19.78 6.29
CA VAL A 314 3.10 -18.73 6.47
C VAL A 314 3.72 -17.36 6.25
N SER A 315 2.95 -16.45 5.66
CA SER A 315 3.28 -15.02 5.60
C SER A 315 2.56 -14.26 6.71
N ILE A 316 3.26 -13.42 7.45
CA ILE A 316 2.67 -12.47 8.40
C ILE A 316 2.69 -11.10 7.73
N GLU A 317 1.51 -10.55 7.49
CA GLU A 317 1.37 -9.20 6.95
C GLU A 317 1.34 -8.20 8.11
N TYR A 318 2.20 -7.19 8.04
CA TYR A 318 2.39 -6.20 9.10
C TYR A 318 2.42 -4.78 8.53
N ALA A 319 1.27 -4.11 8.47
CA ALA A 319 1.18 -2.71 8.10
C ALA A 319 1.89 -1.84 9.15
N LEU A 320 2.94 -1.12 8.77
CA LEU A 320 3.71 -0.22 9.62
C LEU A 320 3.07 1.15 9.63
N ILE A 321 2.62 1.55 10.81
CA ILE A 321 1.94 2.82 11.07
C ILE A 321 2.78 3.57 12.11
N LYS A 322 3.23 4.76 11.71
CA LYS A 322 4.18 5.60 12.45
C LYS A 322 3.75 5.87 13.89
N ASP A 323 4.68 5.72 14.81
CA ASP A 323 4.51 5.96 16.25
C ASP A 323 3.32 5.18 16.85
N MET A 324 2.88 4.11 16.18
CA MET A 324 1.81 3.25 16.64
C MET A 324 2.31 1.82 16.74
N ASN A 325 2.64 1.14 15.65
CA ASN A 325 2.99 -0.29 15.68
C ASN A 325 4.38 -0.61 15.12
N ASP A 326 5.15 0.42 14.80
CA ASP A 326 6.48 0.36 14.17
C ASP A 326 7.65 0.39 15.16
N HIS A 327 7.37 0.53 16.46
CA HIS A 327 8.39 0.59 17.51
C HIS A 327 9.29 -0.67 17.57
N PRO A 328 10.62 -0.53 17.84
CA PRO A 328 11.54 -1.68 17.96
C PRO A 328 11.12 -2.73 19.00
N TRP A 329 10.54 -2.32 20.13
CA TRP A 329 10.10 -3.26 21.17
C TRP A 329 8.94 -4.15 20.71
N ARG A 330 8.09 -3.67 19.78
CA ARG A 330 7.04 -4.49 19.14
C ARG A 330 7.67 -5.46 18.14
N ALA A 331 8.72 -5.06 17.44
CA ALA A 331 9.52 -5.97 16.61
C ALA A 331 10.07 -7.15 17.45
N ASP A 332 10.67 -6.83 18.60
CA ASP A 332 11.18 -7.84 19.55
C ASP A 332 10.07 -8.76 20.07
N LEU A 333 8.91 -8.20 20.42
CA LEU A 333 7.77 -8.98 20.90
C LEU A 333 7.23 -9.91 19.81
N LEU A 334 7.10 -9.41 18.58
CA LEU A 334 6.71 -10.20 17.42
C LEU A 334 7.70 -11.35 17.20
N ALA A 335 9.01 -11.05 17.17
CA ALA A 335 10.06 -12.04 17.03
C ALA A 335 9.98 -13.13 18.11
N LYS A 336 9.82 -12.74 19.38
CA LYS A 336 9.67 -13.68 20.50
C LYS A 336 8.47 -14.60 20.32
N LYS A 337 7.30 -14.04 19.95
CA LYS A 337 6.07 -14.82 19.72
C LYS A 337 6.19 -15.76 18.52
N LEU A 338 6.87 -15.35 17.45
CA LEU A 338 7.07 -16.21 16.29
C LEU A 338 8.08 -17.34 16.57
N ASN A 339 9.19 -17.00 17.24
CA ASN A 339 10.26 -17.94 17.57
C ASN A 339 9.87 -18.97 18.66
N SER A 340 8.90 -18.65 19.54
CA SER A 340 8.37 -19.62 20.50
C SER A 340 7.69 -20.82 19.83
N ARG A 341 7.28 -20.65 18.56
CA ARG A 341 6.67 -21.69 17.72
C ARG A 341 7.69 -22.39 16.80
N GLY A 342 8.98 -22.11 16.97
CA GLY A 342 10.06 -22.67 16.17
C GLY A 342 10.54 -21.74 15.03
N ARG A 343 11.39 -22.26 14.15
CA ARG A 343 12.05 -21.50 13.07
C ARG A 343 11.66 -22.01 11.68
N GLY A 344 11.78 -21.15 10.67
CA GLY A 344 11.57 -21.52 9.25
C GLY A 344 10.12 -21.70 8.82
N TRP A 345 9.16 -21.60 9.74
CA TRP A 345 7.73 -21.75 9.46
C TRP A 345 7.04 -20.48 8.97
N VAL A 346 7.68 -19.32 9.15
CA VAL A 346 7.07 -18.01 8.93
C VAL A 346 7.99 -17.05 8.17
N HIS A 347 7.37 -16.15 7.41
CA HIS A 347 7.96 -14.98 6.79
C HIS A 347 7.18 -13.74 7.24
N VAL A 348 7.86 -12.63 7.54
CA VAL A 348 7.19 -11.37 7.88
C VAL A 348 7.33 -10.37 6.74
N ASN A 349 6.20 -9.88 6.26
CA ASN A 349 6.06 -8.83 5.27
C ASN A 349 5.67 -7.51 5.97
N PRO A 350 6.63 -6.63 6.27
CA PRO A 350 6.31 -5.25 6.62
C PRO A 350 5.77 -4.52 5.39
N ILE A 351 4.61 -3.88 5.56
CA ILE A 351 3.90 -3.11 4.52
C ILE A 351 3.88 -1.66 4.99
N ARG A 352 4.34 -0.71 4.20
CA ARG A 352 4.27 0.71 4.59
C ARG A 352 2.83 1.21 4.52
N PHE A 353 2.35 1.87 5.59
CA PHE A 353 1.01 2.43 5.60
C PHE A 353 0.99 3.84 4.98
N GLU A 354 0.13 4.01 3.99
CA GLU A 354 0.09 5.15 3.09
C GLU A 354 -0.69 6.34 3.66
N ASN A 355 -0.24 6.87 4.80
CA ASN A 355 -0.57 8.22 5.31
C ASN A 355 0.29 8.65 6.50
N ALA A 356 1.39 7.95 6.75
CA ALA A 356 2.36 8.38 7.74
C ALA A 356 3.67 8.68 7.02
N GLU A 357 4.27 9.82 7.33
CA GLU A 357 5.71 10.05 7.16
C GLU A 357 6.47 9.03 8.03
N ALA A 358 6.43 7.75 7.69
CA ALA A 358 7.17 6.73 8.40
C ALA A 358 8.66 6.93 8.10
N ASN A 359 9.42 7.41 9.09
CA ASN A 359 10.86 7.58 8.99
C ASN A 359 11.54 6.23 8.75
N LEU A 360 12.50 6.19 7.81
CA LEU A 360 13.34 5.02 7.50
C LEU A 360 14.10 4.50 8.72
N GLU A 361 14.50 5.36 9.66
CA GLU A 361 15.17 4.93 10.91
C GLU A 361 14.34 3.91 11.70
N ILE A 362 13.01 4.09 11.77
CA ILE A 362 12.12 3.23 12.56
C ILE A 362 11.83 1.93 11.80
N SER A 363 11.70 2.03 10.47
CA SER A 363 11.42 0.90 9.58
C SER A 363 12.61 -0.06 9.43
N ASN A 364 13.83 0.46 9.36
CA ASN A 364 15.06 -0.34 9.33
C ASN A 364 15.31 -1.00 10.70
N GLY A 365 15.02 -0.31 11.81
CA GLY A 365 15.12 -0.89 13.15
C GLY A 365 14.24 -2.12 13.37
N LEU A 366 13.01 -2.13 12.83
CA LEU A 366 12.13 -3.31 12.88
C LEU A 366 12.73 -4.49 12.09
N LEU A 367 13.24 -4.23 10.88
CA LEU A 367 13.82 -5.26 10.03
C LEU A 367 15.13 -5.80 10.56
N ASP A 368 16.00 -4.93 11.08
CA ASP A 368 17.25 -5.33 11.71
C ASP A 368 16.98 -6.18 12.95
N THR A 369 15.94 -5.84 13.73
CA THR A 369 15.50 -6.65 14.88
C THR A 369 14.94 -8.01 14.45
N LEU A 370 14.10 -8.06 13.41
CA LEU A 370 13.52 -9.31 12.88
C LEU A 370 14.59 -10.19 12.20
N ALA A 371 15.52 -9.60 11.46
CA ALA A 371 16.63 -10.28 10.81
C ALA A 371 17.65 -10.80 11.83
N ALA A 372 17.98 -10.01 12.85
CA ALA A 372 18.85 -10.42 13.97
C ALA A 372 18.25 -11.58 14.79
N THR A 373 16.92 -11.72 14.79
CA THR A 373 16.20 -12.79 15.48
C THR A 373 15.81 -13.98 14.59
N LEU A 374 16.43 -14.09 13.41
CA LEU A 374 16.32 -15.23 12.46
C LEU A 374 14.92 -15.44 11.86
N VAL A 375 14.11 -14.38 11.78
CA VAL A 375 12.87 -14.37 11.00
C VAL A 375 13.22 -13.88 9.60
N THR A 376 12.98 -14.71 8.58
CA THR A 376 13.12 -14.23 7.19
C THR A 376 12.13 -13.09 6.96
N SER A 377 12.63 -11.92 6.59
CA SER A 377 11.82 -10.73 6.30
C SER A 377 12.14 -10.22 4.89
N ARG A 378 11.14 -9.66 4.20
CA ARG A 378 11.33 -9.04 2.88
C ARG A 378 10.45 -7.81 2.80
N TRP A 379 11.04 -6.69 2.40
CA TRP A 379 10.26 -5.53 1.95
C TRP A 379 9.36 -5.92 0.78
N GLN A 380 8.06 -5.75 0.96
CA GLN A 380 7.18 -5.68 -0.19
C GLN A 380 7.38 -4.29 -0.80
N ARG A 381 7.88 -4.23 -2.05
CA ARG A 381 7.92 -2.97 -2.82
C ARG A 381 6.52 -2.35 -2.77
N ASP A 382 6.46 -1.05 -2.49
CA ASP A 382 5.23 -0.28 -2.39
C ASP A 382 4.24 -0.74 -3.47
N LEU A 383 3.13 -1.32 -3.02
CA LEU A 383 1.89 -1.25 -3.76
C LEU A 383 1.63 0.26 -3.85
N THR A 384 1.84 0.88 -5.01
CA THR A 384 1.22 2.18 -5.26
C THR A 384 -0.28 1.94 -5.18
N ASP A 385 -0.80 2.15 -3.98
CA ASP A 385 -2.17 2.32 -3.57
C ASP A 385 -3.27 1.52 -4.28
N SER A 386 -3.79 0.52 -3.57
CA SER A 386 -5.06 -0.11 -3.89
C SER A 386 -6.29 0.73 -3.51
N SER A 387 -6.18 2.03 -3.20
CA SER A 387 -7.33 2.86 -2.74
C SER A 387 -7.25 4.38 -2.91
N SER A 388 -6.11 5.03 -3.12
CA SER A 388 -6.00 6.49 -3.33
C SER A 388 -5.35 6.87 -4.66
N GLN A 389 -5.81 8.01 -5.18
CA GLN A 389 -5.64 8.44 -6.57
C GLN A 389 -4.39 9.29 -6.80
N ARG A 390 -3.52 9.48 -5.80
CA ARG A 390 -2.42 10.44 -5.89
C ARG A 390 -1.29 9.99 -4.95
N LYS A 391 -0.20 9.43 -5.46
CA LYS A 391 1.09 9.45 -4.76
C LYS A 391 2.26 9.02 -5.66
N VAL A 392 3.34 9.79 -5.55
CA VAL A 392 4.65 9.56 -6.17
C VAL A 392 5.38 8.49 -5.36
N ASN A 393 5.99 7.49 -6.01
CA ASN A 393 6.81 6.48 -5.34
C ASN A 393 8.06 7.12 -4.69
N PRO A 394 8.16 7.18 -3.34
CA PRO A 394 9.20 7.94 -2.65
C PRO A 394 10.55 7.22 -2.60
N ILE A 395 10.67 6.00 -3.13
CA ILE A 395 11.86 5.14 -3.04
C ILE A 395 13.16 5.83 -3.49
N ARG A 396 13.07 6.81 -4.39
CA ARG A 396 14.21 7.59 -4.85
C ARG A 396 14.68 8.58 -3.78
N PHE A 397 13.78 9.33 -3.16
CA PHE A 397 14.13 10.27 -2.09
C PHE A 397 14.61 9.52 -0.83
N GLU A 398 13.98 8.40 -0.51
CA GLU A 398 14.37 7.48 0.56
C GLU A 398 15.78 6.90 0.39
N ASN A 399 16.08 6.38 -0.81
CA ASN A 399 17.43 5.93 -1.11
C ASN A 399 18.43 7.08 -1.06
N ALA A 400 18.00 8.30 -1.40
CA ALA A 400 18.88 9.44 -1.33
C ALA A 400 19.25 9.80 0.11
N GLU A 401 18.26 9.85 1.00
CA GLU A 401 18.46 10.11 2.42
C GLU A 401 19.39 9.08 3.07
N ALA A 402 19.13 7.78 2.88
CA ALA A 402 19.97 6.72 3.43
C ALA A 402 21.43 6.79 2.94
N ASN A 403 21.63 7.11 1.65
CA ASN A 403 22.98 7.31 1.11
C ASN A 403 23.64 8.57 1.70
N LEU A 404 22.87 9.63 1.95
CA LEU A 404 23.40 10.86 2.55
C LEU A 404 23.81 10.63 4.01
N GLU A 405 23.03 9.88 4.79
CA GLU A 405 23.36 9.50 6.17
C GLU A 405 24.64 8.67 6.25
N ILE A 406 24.78 7.64 5.38
CA ILE A 406 26.00 6.83 5.31
C ILE A 406 27.19 7.72 4.95
N SER A 407 27.02 8.63 3.98
CA SER A 407 28.06 9.57 3.61
C SER A 407 28.47 10.47 4.79
N ASN A 408 27.49 11.06 5.50
CA ASN A 408 27.76 11.94 6.63
C ASN A 408 28.43 11.18 7.78
N GLY A 409 27.97 9.99 8.14
CA GLY A 409 28.60 9.17 9.18
C GLY A 409 30.06 8.81 8.86
N LEU A 410 30.35 8.52 7.58
CA LEU A 410 31.72 8.29 7.13
C LEU A 410 32.56 9.59 7.17
N LEU A 411 32.02 10.71 6.68
CA LEU A 411 32.71 12.00 6.68
C LEU A 411 32.98 12.51 8.10
N ASP A 412 32.05 12.35 9.03
CA ASP A 412 32.21 12.73 10.44
C ASP A 412 33.30 11.89 11.11
N THR A 413 33.31 10.58 10.85
CA THR A 413 34.36 9.69 11.34
C THR A 413 35.73 10.10 10.78
N LEU A 414 35.80 10.43 9.49
CA LEU A 414 37.01 10.90 8.84
C LEU A 414 37.46 12.25 9.40
N ALA A 415 36.55 13.20 9.60
CA ALA A 415 36.83 14.50 10.18
C ALA A 415 37.35 14.39 11.62
N ALA A 416 36.75 13.54 12.44
CA ALA A 416 37.21 13.33 13.82
C ALA A 416 38.59 12.66 13.90
N THR A 417 38.92 11.77 12.97
CA THR A 417 40.15 10.95 13.01
C THR A 417 41.32 11.54 12.23
N LEU A 418 41.09 12.24 11.12
CA LEU A 418 42.15 12.83 10.30
C LEU A 418 42.77 14.07 10.94
N VAL A 419 42.03 14.80 11.78
CA VAL A 419 42.50 16.03 12.46
C VAL A 419 43.51 15.72 13.57
N THR A 420 43.58 14.47 14.07
CA THR A 420 44.51 14.04 15.13
C THR A 420 45.81 13.37 14.63
N SER A 421 46.07 13.37 13.32
CA SER A 421 47.26 12.71 12.75
C SER A 421 48.53 13.58 12.87
N ARG A 422 49.48 13.13 13.71
CA ARG A 422 50.87 13.64 13.71
C ARG A 422 51.60 13.17 12.44
N TRP A 423 52.35 14.07 11.83
CA TRP A 423 53.15 13.99 10.58
C TRP A 423 54.19 12.85 10.46
N GLN A 424 53.92 11.62 10.92
CA GLN A 424 54.94 10.57 10.97
C GLN A 424 54.52 9.16 10.52
N ARG A 425 53.42 9.01 9.78
CA ARG A 425 53.21 7.78 9.01
C ARG A 425 52.68 8.11 7.63
N ASP A 426 53.33 7.52 6.64
CA ASP A 426 52.92 7.48 5.24
C ASP A 426 51.45 7.03 5.17
N LEU A 427 50.55 8.00 4.98
CA LEU A 427 49.10 7.81 5.09
C LEU A 427 48.51 7.09 3.87
N THR A 428 49.33 6.83 2.85
CA THR A 428 48.99 6.25 1.54
C THR A 428 48.37 4.84 1.61
N ASP A 429 48.36 4.18 2.77
CA ASP A 429 47.72 2.87 2.97
C ASP A 429 46.78 2.79 4.19
N SER A 430 46.27 3.93 4.69
CA SER A 430 45.28 3.89 5.79
C SER A 430 43.89 3.48 5.28
N SER A 431 43.24 2.52 5.95
CA SER A 431 41.84 2.16 5.69
C SER A 431 40.90 3.38 5.74
N SER A 432 41.27 4.41 6.50
CA SER A 432 40.57 5.69 6.56
C SER A 432 40.63 6.46 5.23
N GLN A 433 41.79 6.61 4.58
CA GLN A 433 41.88 7.27 3.26
C GLN A 433 41.09 6.52 2.18
N ARG A 434 41.07 5.18 2.23
CA ARG A 434 40.27 4.37 1.29
C ARG A 434 38.75 4.59 1.42
N ASN A 435 38.27 5.00 2.59
CA ASN A 435 36.84 5.25 2.84
C ASN A 435 36.37 6.66 2.42
N ILE A 436 37.28 7.59 2.09
CA ILE A 436 36.89 8.91 1.55
C ILE A 436 36.11 8.74 0.24
N GLY A 437 36.60 7.86 -0.65
CA GLY A 437 35.92 7.55 -1.91
C GLY A 437 34.54 6.90 -1.70
N VAL A 438 34.38 6.11 -0.65
CA VAL A 438 33.10 5.47 -0.28
C VAL A 438 32.09 6.52 0.18
N ALA A 439 32.52 7.47 1.02
CA ALA A 439 31.67 8.57 1.47
C ALA A 439 31.21 9.44 0.30
N LEU A 440 32.14 9.84 -0.58
CA LEU A 440 31.81 10.60 -1.79
C LEU A 440 30.91 9.80 -2.75
N GLY A 441 31.12 8.49 -2.87
CA GLY A 441 30.28 7.60 -3.67
C GLY A 441 28.83 7.58 -3.18
N HIS A 442 28.62 7.46 -1.87
CA HIS A 442 27.29 7.55 -1.26
C HIS A 442 26.67 8.96 -1.44
N SER A 443 27.43 10.04 -1.28
CA SER A 443 26.96 11.39 -1.62
C SER A 443 26.47 11.51 -3.07
N LEU A 444 27.20 10.95 -4.04
CA LEU A 444 26.82 10.97 -5.45
C LEU A 444 25.57 10.11 -5.72
N LEU A 445 25.44 8.95 -5.07
CA LEU A 445 24.25 8.13 -5.14
C LEU A 445 23.04 8.85 -4.54
N ALA A 446 23.23 9.61 -3.46
CA ALA A 446 22.20 10.43 -2.87
C ALA A 446 21.68 11.47 -3.87
N ILE A 447 22.59 12.30 -4.40
CA ILE A 447 22.26 13.32 -5.41
C ILE A 447 21.59 12.70 -6.65
N SER A 448 22.12 11.59 -7.16
CA SER A 448 21.54 10.90 -8.33
C SER A 448 20.12 10.42 -8.08
N ASN A 449 19.84 9.91 -6.89
CA ASN A 449 18.51 9.44 -6.54
C ASN A 449 17.55 10.62 -6.30
N VAL A 450 17.96 11.71 -5.65
CA VAL A 450 17.13 12.93 -5.54
C VAL A 450 16.77 13.45 -6.93
N ALA A 451 17.74 13.64 -7.82
CA ALA A 451 17.51 14.15 -9.16
C ALA A 451 16.51 13.29 -9.95
N LYS A 452 16.71 11.96 -9.96
CA LYS A 452 15.79 11.01 -10.60
C LYS A 452 14.41 10.96 -9.96
N GLY A 453 14.30 11.30 -8.67
CA GLY A 453 13.04 11.45 -7.96
C GLY A 453 12.31 12.72 -8.40
N LEU A 454 13.02 13.85 -8.43
CA LEU A 454 12.49 15.15 -8.86
C LEU A 454 12.01 15.13 -10.31
N ASP A 455 12.73 14.46 -11.22
CA ASP A 455 12.34 14.30 -12.63
C ASP A 455 11.01 13.56 -12.84
N ARG A 456 10.52 12.86 -11.81
CA ARG A 456 9.27 12.08 -11.84
C ARG A 456 8.11 12.77 -11.13
N LEU A 457 8.33 13.97 -10.60
CA LEU A 457 7.28 14.77 -10.00
C LEU A 457 6.46 15.42 -11.10
N ASP A 458 5.16 15.14 -11.11
CA ASP A 458 4.18 15.93 -11.84
C ASP A 458 3.63 17.01 -10.90
N VAL A 459 3.90 18.27 -11.22
CA VAL A 459 3.62 19.40 -10.34
C VAL A 459 2.34 20.07 -10.83
N ALA A 460 1.31 20.06 -9.99
CA ALA A 460 0.07 20.80 -10.24
C ALA A 460 0.32 22.31 -10.00
N ALA A 461 1.03 22.95 -10.93
CA ALA A 461 1.53 24.31 -10.79
C ALA A 461 0.41 25.31 -10.46
N ASP A 462 -0.74 25.20 -11.11
CA ASP A 462 -1.89 26.09 -10.88
C ASP A 462 -2.47 25.91 -9.47
N VAL A 463 -2.46 24.69 -8.93
CA VAL A 463 -2.95 24.42 -7.56
C VAL A 463 -1.98 24.97 -6.53
N LEU A 464 -0.67 24.79 -6.74
CA LEU A 464 0.35 25.34 -5.85
C LEU A 464 0.38 26.86 -5.89
N ALA A 465 0.18 27.47 -7.08
CA ALA A 465 0.07 28.91 -7.22
C ALA A 465 -1.16 29.44 -6.48
N ALA A 466 -2.33 28.80 -6.65
CA ALA A 466 -3.55 29.17 -5.93
C ALA A 466 -3.43 28.98 -4.41
N ASP A 467 -2.72 27.94 -3.97
CA ASP A 467 -2.46 27.71 -2.54
C ASP A 467 -1.56 28.83 -1.98
N LEU A 468 -0.47 29.17 -2.67
CA LEU A 468 0.42 30.29 -2.29
C LEU A 468 -0.31 31.63 -2.23
N ASP A 469 -1.28 31.89 -3.12
CA ASP A 469 -2.07 33.13 -3.09
C ASP A 469 -2.90 33.29 -1.81
N THR A 470 -3.22 32.18 -1.12
CA THR A 470 -4.07 32.18 0.08
C THR A 470 -3.32 32.01 1.40
N ASN A 471 -2.01 31.72 1.37
CA ASN A 471 -1.19 31.45 2.57
C ASN A 471 -0.04 32.48 2.69
N TRP A 472 -0.37 33.73 3.05
CA TRP A 472 0.62 34.81 3.14
C TRP A 472 1.58 34.68 4.33
N GLU A 473 1.25 33.84 5.31
CA GLU A 473 2.11 33.49 6.45
C GLU A 473 3.49 32.95 6.03
N VAL A 474 3.65 32.44 4.80
CA VAL A 474 4.94 31.99 4.24
C VAL A 474 5.99 33.11 4.26
N LEU A 475 5.58 34.38 4.17
CA LEU A 475 6.49 35.53 4.24
C LEU A 475 7.02 35.81 5.66
N GLY A 476 6.53 35.09 6.67
CA GLY A 476 6.88 35.29 8.07
C GLY A 476 8.38 35.23 8.34
N GLU A 477 9.08 34.23 7.80
CA GLU A 477 10.54 34.12 7.96
C GLU A 477 11.29 35.25 7.24
N ALA A 478 10.83 35.67 6.06
CA ALA A 478 11.43 36.80 5.34
C ALA A 478 11.36 38.09 6.18
N ILE A 479 10.20 38.34 6.78
CA ILE A 479 9.96 39.51 7.64
C ILE A 479 10.85 39.43 8.89
N GLN A 480 10.89 38.27 9.57
CA GLN A 480 11.76 38.08 10.73
C GLN A 480 13.24 38.30 10.39
N MET A 481 13.72 37.79 9.24
CA MET A 481 15.09 37.99 8.78
C MET A 481 15.42 39.47 8.56
N VAL A 482 14.52 40.20 7.89
CA VAL A 482 14.70 41.64 7.65
C VAL A 482 14.69 42.42 8.96
N MET A 483 13.79 42.11 9.90
CA MET A 483 13.78 42.73 11.23
C MET A 483 15.08 42.46 12.00
N ARG A 484 15.64 41.23 11.94
CA ARG A 484 16.94 40.91 12.56
C ARG A 484 18.07 41.74 11.92
N ALA A 485 18.06 41.91 10.61
CA ALA A 485 19.05 42.74 9.91
C ALA A 485 18.93 44.23 10.29
N GLU A 486 17.71 44.75 10.37
CA GLU A 486 17.46 46.15 10.78
C GLU A 486 17.80 46.39 12.25
N ALA A 487 17.60 45.39 13.13
CA ALA A 487 18.07 45.44 14.51
C ALA A 487 19.59 45.57 14.60
N VAL A 488 20.33 44.79 13.79
CA VAL A 488 21.79 44.90 13.69
C VAL A 488 22.22 46.26 13.14
N ALA A 489 21.43 46.85 12.24
CA ALA A 489 21.67 48.19 11.69
C ALA A 489 21.29 49.33 12.65
N GLY A 490 20.74 49.03 13.84
CA GLY A 490 20.42 50.01 14.87
C GLY A 490 19.06 50.67 14.72
N VAL A 491 18.14 50.10 13.94
CA VAL A 491 16.78 50.61 13.80
C VAL A 491 15.98 50.32 15.08
N PRO A 492 15.42 51.34 15.75
CA PRO A 492 14.67 51.16 16.99
C PRO A 492 13.42 50.29 16.81
N GLY A 493 13.07 49.49 17.81
CA GLY A 493 11.83 48.70 17.82
C GLY A 493 11.88 47.36 17.07
N MET A 494 13.07 46.91 16.65
CA MET A 494 13.28 45.64 15.93
C MET A 494 13.56 44.43 16.85
N GLU A 495 13.29 44.58 18.15
CA GLU A 495 13.47 43.51 19.14
C GLU A 495 12.38 42.43 19.01
N ASN A 496 12.73 41.19 19.37
CA ASN A 496 11.83 40.03 19.41
C ASN A 496 10.98 39.77 18.12
N PRO A 497 11.59 39.66 16.92
CA PRO A 497 10.84 39.48 15.66
C PRO A 497 9.87 38.28 15.65
N TYR A 498 10.25 37.19 16.33
CA TYR A 498 9.42 35.99 16.41
C TYR A 498 8.10 36.23 17.16
N GLU A 499 8.14 36.89 18.32
CA GLU A 499 6.92 37.14 19.10
C GLU A 499 6.00 38.15 18.40
N ARG A 500 6.56 39.18 17.74
CA ARG A 500 5.78 40.14 16.96
C ARG A 500 5.03 39.49 15.78
N LEU A 501 5.67 38.55 15.08
CA LEU A 501 5.03 37.81 14.00
C LEU A 501 3.98 36.84 14.53
N LYS A 502 4.27 36.17 15.64
CA LYS A 502 3.36 35.21 16.28
C LYS A 502 2.06 35.85 16.72
N GLU A 503 2.06 37.11 17.17
CA GLU A 503 0.84 37.88 17.48
C GLU A 503 -0.06 38.06 16.26
N LEU A 504 0.51 38.25 15.06
CA LEU A 504 -0.24 38.37 13.80
C LEU A 504 -0.90 37.05 13.39
N THR A 505 -0.20 35.93 13.57
CA THR A 505 -0.60 34.60 13.07
C THR A 505 -1.38 33.75 14.08
N ARG A 506 -1.51 34.19 15.34
CA ARG A 506 -2.14 33.38 16.38
C ARG A 506 -3.66 33.27 16.17
N GLY A 507 -4.10 32.07 15.79
CA GLY A 507 -5.52 31.69 15.70
C GLY A 507 -6.28 32.28 14.51
N HIS A 508 -5.60 32.93 13.57
CA HIS A 508 -6.21 33.58 12.41
C HIS A 508 -5.36 33.35 11.17
N ARG A 509 -6.01 33.16 10.00
CA ARG A 509 -5.33 33.24 8.71
C ARG A 509 -4.93 34.68 8.41
N VAL A 510 -3.80 34.85 7.72
CA VAL A 510 -3.28 36.15 7.30
C VAL A 510 -3.39 36.25 5.79
N ASP A 511 -4.11 37.26 5.31
CA ASP A 511 -4.24 37.58 3.89
C ASP A 511 -3.24 38.67 3.47
N ALA A 512 -3.27 39.02 2.19
CA ALA A 512 -2.38 40.03 1.61
C ALA A 512 -2.47 41.39 2.30
N ASP A 513 -3.69 41.86 2.56
CA ASP A 513 -3.93 43.19 3.11
C ASP A 513 -3.43 43.28 4.55
N ARG A 514 -3.75 42.27 5.37
CA ARG A 514 -3.31 42.20 6.76
C ARG A 514 -1.79 42.03 6.88
N MET A 515 -1.16 41.28 5.97
CA MET A 515 0.29 41.18 5.92
C MET A 515 0.95 42.52 5.55
N ARG A 516 0.42 43.24 4.55
CA ARG A 516 0.94 44.56 4.13
C ARG A 516 0.74 45.63 5.20
N GLU A 517 -0.39 45.59 5.92
CA GLU A 517 -0.66 46.46 7.07
C GLU A 517 0.35 46.21 8.19
N PHE A 518 0.58 44.93 8.53
CA PHE A 518 1.58 44.55 9.53
C PHE A 518 2.97 45.07 9.16
N VAL A 519 3.46 44.77 7.95
CA VAL A 519 4.77 45.24 7.45
C VAL A 519 4.87 46.77 7.49
N SER A 520 3.79 47.47 7.16
CA SER A 520 3.73 48.94 7.21
C SER A 520 3.83 49.51 8.63
N GLY A 521 3.33 48.77 9.63
CA GLY A 521 3.39 49.14 11.04
C GLY A 521 4.67 48.74 11.78
N LEU A 522 5.62 48.05 11.12
CA LEU A 522 6.82 47.54 11.80
C LEU A 522 7.86 48.61 12.17
N GLY A 523 7.84 49.77 11.50
CA GLY A 523 8.82 50.84 11.68
C GLY A 523 10.17 50.58 10.99
N LEU A 524 10.17 49.78 9.92
CA LEU A 524 11.36 49.45 9.13
C LEU A 524 11.86 50.67 8.33
N SER A 525 13.13 50.65 7.93
CA SER A 525 13.65 51.60 6.93
C SER A 525 12.83 51.55 5.64
N ASP A 526 12.72 52.68 4.92
CA ASP A 526 11.89 52.78 3.70
C ASP A 526 12.27 51.72 2.65
N ALA A 527 13.57 51.45 2.49
CA ALA A 527 14.08 50.43 1.58
C ALA A 527 13.69 49.00 2.00
N ALA A 528 13.80 48.68 3.30
CA ALA A 528 13.43 47.36 3.82
C ALA A 528 11.93 47.14 3.80
N ARG A 529 11.15 48.18 4.12
CA ARG A 529 9.68 48.18 4.05
C ARG A 529 9.21 47.94 2.61
N GLN A 530 9.73 48.70 1.65
CA GLN A 530 9.32 48.56 0.25
C GLN A 530 9.66 47.15 -0.28
N ARG A 531 10.85 46.63 0.06
CA ARG A 531 11.26 45.28 -0.32
C ARG A 531 10.32 44.20 0.21
N LEU A 532 9.79 44.35 1.43
CA LEU A 532 8.81 43.41 1.98
C LEU A 532 7.40 43.61 1.37
N LEU A 533 7.00 44.83 1.02
CA LEU A 533 5.71 45.12 0.38
C LEU A 533 5.62 44.63 -1.08
N ASP A 534 6.76 44.54 -1.75
CA ASP A 534 6.87 44.02 -3.12
C ASP A 534 6.91 42.47 -3.15
N LEU A 535 7.17 41.83 -2.01
CA LEU A 535 7.16 40.37 -1.91
C LEU A 535 5.74 39.82 -1.93
N THR A 536 5.59 38.69 -2.62
CA THR A 536 4.43 37.80 -2.55
C THR A 536 4.90 36.40 -2.17
N PRO A 537 4.02 35.52 -1.66
CA PRO A 537 4.41 34.14 -1.36
C PRO A 537 5.08 33.43 -2.55
N GLY A 538 4.54 33.58 -3.76
CA GLY A 538 5.15 33.05 -4.98
C GLY A 538 6.46 33.74 -5.41
N GLY A 539 6.67 34.99 -5.02
CA GLY A 539 7.89 35.76 -5.27
C GLY A 539 9.02 35.50 -4.26
N TYR A 540 8.74 34.82 -3.14
CA TYR A 540 9.71 34.53 -2.09
C TYR A 540 10.61 33.34 -2.45
N THR A 541 11.39 33.49 -3.52
CA THR A 541 12.31 32.46 -4.04
C THR A 541 13.79 32.78 -3.79
N GLY A 542 14.09 33.99 -3.31
CA GLY A 542 15.45 34.42 -3.00
C GLY A 542 16.39 34.32 -4.21
N ILE A 543 17.55 33.68 -4.02
CA ILE A 543 18.53 33.43 -5.09
C ILE A 543 18.37 32.06 -5.77
N ALA A 544 17.33 31.30 -5.42
CA ALA A 544 17.18 29.91 -5.88
C ALA A 544 17.16 29.82 -7.42
N HIS A 545 16.42 30.70 -8.10
CA HIS A 545 16.38 30.73 -9.56
C HIS A 545 17.75 31.01 -10.18
N ALA A 546 18.49 31.98 -9.63
CA ALA A 546 19.83 32.31 -10.10
C ALA A 546 20.85 31.18 -9.87
N LEU A 547 20.73 30.44 -8.76
CA LEU A 547 21.55 29.26 -8.49
C LEU A 547 21.25 28.11 -9.47
N VAL A 548 19.97 27.87 -9.77
CA VAL A 548 19.56 26.87 -10.77
C VAL A 548 20.08 27.25 -12.16
N ASP A 549 20.01 28.52 -12.54
CA ASP A 549 20.54 29.01 -13.82
C ASP A 549 22.08 28.92 -13.88
N HIS A 550 22.76 29.08 -12.75
CA HIS A 550 24.21 28.90 -12.67
C HIS A 550 24.62 27.43 -12.87
N LEU A 551 23.83 26.48 -12.36
CA LEU A 551 24.08 25.04 -12.52
C LEU A 551 23.78 24.51 -13.93
N LYS A 552 23.01 25.24 -14.73
CA LYS A 552 22.69 24.91 -16.14
C LYS A 552 23.74 25.41 -17.13
N LYS A 553 24.66 26.27 -16.70
CA LYS A 553 25.81 26.75 -17.49
C LYS A 553 27.02 25.86 -17.21
#